data_AF-A0A356TSR0-F1
#
_entry.id   AF-A0A356TSR0-F1
#
_cell.length_a   1.000
_cell.length_b   1.000
_cell.length_c   1.000
_cell.angle_alpha   90.00
_cell.angle_beta   90.00
_cell.angle_gamma   90.00
#
_symmetry.space_group_name_H-M   'P 1'
#
loop_
_entity.id
_entity.type
_entity.pdbx_description
1 polymer ?
#
loop_
_entity_poly.entity_id
_entity_poly.type
_entity_poly.pdbx_seq_one_letter_code
_entity_poly.pdbx_strand_id
1 'polypeptide(L)'
;MPRLGRALDPLLERTVRVREAGGLCPARFGQKQRERRHDPERDPRPPIGAGGLSHAEGSDTDDRGGGETERCRHGGTVHCAMASGMPRPRRLWLVGEQRSGTRFATEVLCAFPGVETAGSVLQAPLRLASELGVGAGSALTRRERLALTRSMRHPGDGERLFEASEEPSLDALLCRRFGWRHPGAVWVVSKDHGPFEWVPRLLAETDFTVIALVRDLRDVVLSRWTRGEEALDGVVSAWKRSARQLADLSHPRLLALRFEDLMIAPEQALRRVGQLLDREVSLEQTIAATEAWSHLRADSSHGDVRRPFEGVAVERWRRHGDAEWVKHASVVAADELRLWGYEVPRAPVGDVVQAWRRYARAELLRGARVIATRARRRALPPMREPRPDAGDE
;
A
#
# COMPACT_ATOMS: atom_id res chain seq x y z
N MET A 1 22.09 5.27 -28.17
CA MET A 1 21.74 6.51 -27.43
C MET A 1 22.30 6.46 -25.99
N PRO A 2 23.62 6.63 -25.74
CA PRO A 2 24.20 6.48 -24.39
C PRO A 2 24.53 7.80 -23.66
N ARG A 3 24.08 8.97 -24.14
CA ARG A 3 24.59 10.28 -23.68
C ARG A 3 23.64 11.12 -22.80
N LEU A 4 22.40 10.69 -22.57
CA LEU A 4 21.43 11.45 -21.76
C LEU A 4 21.60 11.27 -20.24
N GLY A 5 21.97 10.08 -19.77
CA GLY A 5 22.19 9.82 -18.33
C GLY A 5 23.34 10.65 -17.75
N ARG A 6 24.49 10.69 -18.45
CA ARG A 6 25.71 11.37 -17.97
C ARG A 6 25.57 12.88 -17.79
N ALA A 7 24.63 13.54 -18.48
CA ALA A 7 24.42 14.99 -18.35
C ALA A 7 23.54 15.37 -17.14
N LEU A 8 22.71 14.44 -16.66
CA LEU A 8 21.78 14.68 -15.54
C LEU A 8 22.34 14.23 -14.19
N ASP A 9 23.25 13.25 -14.18
CA ASP A 9 23.88 12.73 -12.95
C ASP A 9 24.52 13.82 -12.07
N PRO A 10 25.30 14.80 -12.60
CA PRO A 10 25.93 15.82 -11.76
C PRO A 10 24.92 16.77 -11.11
N LEU A 11 23.75 16.97 -11.74
CA LEU A 11 22.69 17.83 -11.22
C LEU A 11 21.86 17.10 -10.15
N LEU A 12 21.64 15.80 -10.33
CA LEU A 12 21.00 14.94 -9.33
C LEU A 12 21.87 14.84 -8.07
N GLU A 13 23.17 14.58 -8.22
CA GLU A 13 24.13 14.55 -7.11
C GLU A 13 24.18 15.87 -6.33
N ARG A 14 24.16 17.02 -7.03
CA ARG A 14 24.14 18.34 -6.38
C ARG A 14 22.86 18.57 -5.56
N THR A 15 21.73 18.10 -6.05
CA THR A 15 20.43 18.24 -5.37
C THR A 15 20.34 17.33 -4.14
N VAL A 16 20.89 16.12 -4.22
CA VAL A 16 21.01 15.19 -3.07
C VAL A 16 21.91 15.78 -1.99
N ARG A 17 23.09 16.34 -2.36
CA ARG A 17 24.01 16.98 -1.41
C ARG A 17 23.42 18.22 -0.72
N VAL A 18 22.63 19.03 -1.42
CA VAL A 18 21.91 20.17 -0.81
C VAL A 18 20.87 19.70 0.22
N ARG A 19 20.26 18.53 -0.01
CA ARG A 19 19.29 17.93 0.91
C ARG A 19 19.95 17.34 2.16
N GLU A 20 21.13 16.76 2.01
CA GLU A 20 21.96 16.22 3.10
C GLU A 20 22.60 17.34 3.95
N ALA A 21 23.12 18.40 3.31
CA ALA A 21 23.70 19.57 3.99
C ALA A 21 22.65 20.40 4.76
N GLY A 22 21.36 20.27 4.39
CA GLY A 22 20.24 20.93 5.07
C GLY A 22 19.77 20.26 6.37
N GLY A 23 20.43 19.21 6.85
CA GLY A 23 20.09 18.55 8.11
C GLY A 23 18.69 17.92 8.14
N LEU A 24 18.16 17.51 6.99
CA LEU A 24 16.89 16.78 6.92
C LEU A 24 17.11 15.33 7.31
N CYS A 25 17.04 15.08 8.62
CA CYS A 25 16.91 13.77 9.24
C CYS A 25 15.83 12.93 8.49
N PRO A 26 16.05 11.64 8.20
CA PRO A 26 15.03 10.81 7.56
C PRO A 26 13.79 10.78 8.43
N ALA A 27 12.72 11.44 7.97
CA ALA A 27 11.49 11.58 8.71
C ALA A 27 10.92 10.19 9.01
N ARG A 28 10.75 9.88 10.30
CA ARG A 28 9.85 8.81 10.76
C ARG A 28 8.46 9.13 10.22
N PHE A 29 8.04 8.41 9.17
CA PHE A 29 6.69 8.48 8.62
C PHE A 29 5.71 7.86 9.61
N GLY A 30 5.18 8.67 10.51
CA GLY A 30 3.92 8.39 11.21
C GLY A 30 2.77 9.02 10.43
N GLN A 31 1.87 8.20 9.88
CA GLN A 31 0.61 8.70 9.31
C GLN A 31 -0.27 9.22 10.44
N LYS A 32 -0.43 10.54 10.56
CA LYS A 32 -1.63 11.11 11.21
C LYS A 32 -2.68 11.31 10.13
N GLN A 33 -3.72 10.49 10.15
CA GLN A 33 -4.96 10.82 9.44
C GLN A 33 -5.45 12.17 9.98
N ARG A 34 -5.62 13.16 9.10
CA ARG A 34 -6.36 14.37 9.43
C ARG A 34 -7.84 14.00 9.37
N GLU A 35 -8.50 14.01 10.52
CA GLU A 35 -9.96 14.12 10.57
C GLU A 35 -10.35 15.42 9.84
N ARG A 36 -11.05 15.27 8.72
CA ARG A 36 -11.69 16.41 8.05
C ARG A 36 -12.96 16.72 8.84
N ARG A 37 -13.02 17.88 9.48
CA ARG A 37 -14.29 18.45 9.93
C ARG A 37 -15.13 18.76 8.69
N HIS A 38 -16.34 18.22 8.65
CA HIS A 38 -17.32 18.51 7.61
C HIS A 38 -17.77 19.96 7.78
N ASP A 39 -17.54 20.77 6.75
CA ASP A 39 -18.05 22.15 6.66
C ASP A 39 -19.30 22.11 5.75
N PRO A 40 -20.51 22.22 6.31
CA PRO A 40 -21.76 22.06 5.56
C PRO A 40 -22.08 23.22 4.63
N GLU A 41 -21.34 24.35 4.69
CA GLU A 41 -21.65 25.53 3.87
C GLU A 41 -21.08 25.48 2.44
N ARG A 42 -20.34 24.42 2.06
CA ARG A 42 -19.64 24.34 0.76
C ARG A 42 -20.15 23.31 -0.25
N ASP A 43 -21.22 22.55 0.03
CA ASP A 43 -21.77 21.57 -0.92
C ASP A 43 -23.31 21.48 -0.81
N PRO A 44 -24.10 22.18 -1.64
CA PRO A 44 -25.55 22.12 -1.58
C PRO A 44 -26.01 20.86 -2.33
N ARG A 45 -26.22 19.77 -1.60
CA ARG A 45 -27.01 18.63 -2.09
C ARG A 45 -28.39 18.63 -1.43
N PRO A 46 -29.47 18.37 -2.18
CA PRO A 46 -30.81 18.38 -1.63
C PRO A 46 -31.02 17.18 -0.69
N PRO A 47 -31.81 17.34 0.40
CA PRO A 47 -32.09 16.26 1.33
C PRO A 47 -33.02 15.22 0.66
N ILE A 48 -32.63 13.96 0.76
CA ILE A 48 -33.48 12.82 0.40
C ILE A 48 -34.45 12.62 1.58
N GLY A 49 -35.74 12.56 1.24
CA GLY A 49 -36.86 12.59 2.17
C GLY A 49 -36.92 11.44 3.17
N ALA A 50 -37.38 11.79 4.36
CA ALA A 50 -37.83 10.86 5.38
C ALA A 50 -39.20 10.30 4.99
N GLY A 51 -39.26 8.98 4.77
CA GLY A 51 -40.49 8.19 4.76
C GLY A 51 -40.44 7.24 5.95
N GLY A 52 -41.27 7.49 6.95
CA GLY A 52 -41.38 6.66 8.15
C GLY A 52 -42.30 5.45 8.01
N LEU A 53 -42.10 4.46 8.88
CA LEU A 53 -43.03 3.42 9.36
C LEU A 53 -42.38 2.92 10.68
N SER A 54 -42.86 3.25 11.89
CA SER A 54 -44.05 2.79 12.65
C SER A 54 -43.90 1.41 13.33
N HIS A 55 -44.00 1.42 14.68
CA HIS A 55 -44.34 0.33 15.63
C HIS A 55 -43.33 -0.83 15.80
N ALA A 56 -43.11 -1.45 16.96
CA ALA A 56 -43.80 -1.45 18.25
C ALA A 56 -42.80 -1.80 19.38
N GLU A 57 -43.13 -1.35 20.58
CA GLU A 57 -42.56 -1.76 21.87
C GLU A 57 -43.00 -3.20 22.24
N GLY A 58 -42.11 -3.92 22.92
CA GLY A 58 -42.37 -5.24 23.53
C GLY A 58 -41.09 -5.70 24.25
N SER A 59 -40.93 -5.29 25.50
CA SER A 59 -41.13 -6.09 26.73
C SER A 59 -39.92 -6.95 27.12
N ASP A 60 -39.42 -6.63 28.30
CA ASP A 60 -38.53 -7.40 29.18
C ASP A 60 -38.73 -8.92 29.12
N THR A 61 -37.61 -9.64 29.11
CA THR A 61 -37.36 -10.69 30.11
C THR A 61 -35.86 -10.87 30.33
N ASP A 62 -35.47 -10.70 31.59
CA ASP A 62 -34.29 -11.31 32.19
C ASP A 62 -34.26 -12.82 31.88
N ASP A 63 -33.09 -13.34 31.52
CA ASP A 63 -32.75 -14.68 31.96
C ASP A 63 -31.25 -14.85 32.22
N ARG A 64 -30.97 -15.26 33.47
CA ARG A 64 -29.65 -15.50 34.03
C ARG A 64 -29.16 -16.86 33.56
N GLY A 65 -28.15 -16.86 32.69
CA GLY A 65 -27.39 -18.05 32.34
C GLY A 65 -25.94 -17.92 32.75
N GLY A 66 -25.64 -18.29 34.00
CA GLY A 66 -24.27 -18.44 34.47
C GLY A 66 -23.56 -19.56 33.70
N GLY A 67 -22.50 -19.20 32.97
CA GLY A 67 -21.56 -20.14 32.36
C GLY A 67 -20.17 -19.79 32.84
N GLU A 68 -19.64 -20.64 33.71
CA GLU A 68 -18.32 -20.54 34.32
C GLU A 68 -17.24 -20.33 33.26
N THR A 69 -16.50 -19.23 33.41
CA THR A 69 -15.26 -19.00 32.66
C THR A 69 -14.20 -19.90 33.25
N GLU A 70 -14.11 -21.11 32.70
CA GLU A 70 -13.03 -22.05 32.97
C GLU A 70 -11.71 -21.42 32.49
N ARG A 71 -11.04 -20.75 33.43
CA ARG A 71 -9.69 -20.23 33.25
C ARG A 71 -8.76 -21.43 33.09
N CYS A 72 -8.49 -21.81 31.85
CA CYS A 72 -7.40 -22.70 31.50
C CYS A 72 -6.05 -22.04 31.86
N ARG A 73 -5.66 -22.17 33.13
CA ARG A 73 -4.30 -21.92 33.64
C ARG A 73 -3.45 -23.18 33.40
N HIS A 74 -3.21 -23.54 32.15
CA HIS A 74 -2.17 -24.51 31.84
C HIS A 74 -1.29 -23.94 30.73
N GLY A 75 0.00 -23.79 31.05
CA GLY A 75 1.06 -23.43 30.12
C GLY A 75 1.33 -24.54 29.13
N GLY A 76 0.34 -24.84 28.30
CA GLY A 76 0.52 -25.65 27.11
C GLY A 76 1.32 -24.82 26.10
N THR A 77 2.46 -25.36 25.69
CA THR A 77 2.95 -25.17 24.32
C THR A 77 1.73 -25.23 23.42
N VAL A 78 1.38 -24.10 22.79
CA VAL A 78 0.39 -24.09 21.72
C VAL A 78 1.04 -24.84 20.57
N HIS A 79 1.01 -26.17 20.64
CA HIS A 79 1.11 -27.02 19.48
C HIS A 79 0.09 -26.45 18.52
N CYS A 80 0.62 -25.85 17.46
CA CYS A 80 -0.09 -25.30 16.34
C CYS A 80 -1.15 -26.33 15.94
N ALA A 81 -2.37 -26.18 16.45
CA ALA A 81 -3.51 -27.01 16.12
C ALA A 81 -4.00 -26.56 14.73
N MET A 82 -3.10 -26.65 13.75
CA MET A 82 -3.48 -27.18 12.46
C MET A 82 -4.03 -28.57 12.81
N ALA A 83 -5.35 -28.68 13.01
CA ALA A 83 -6.00 -29.96 13.16
C ALA A 83 -5.40 -30.90 12.11
N SER A 84 -4.78 -31.98 12.57
CA SER A 84 -3.93 -32.87 11.77
C SER A 84 -4.72 -33.39 10.58
N GLY A 85 -4.63 -32.72 9.44
CA GLY A 85 -5.39 -33.06 8.24
C GLY A 85 -5.83 -31.88 7.35
N MET A 86 -5.88 -30.63 7.83
CA MET A 86 -6.25 -29.52 6.95
C MET A 86 -5.08 -29.08 6.06
N PRO A 87 -5.26 -28.96 4.73
CA PRO A 87 -4.21 -28.49 3.82
C PRO A 87 -3.83 -27.05 4.17
N ARG A 88 -2.52 -26.75 4.12
CA ARG A 88 -2.02 -25.39 4.33
C ARG A 88 -2.52 -24.48 3.20
N PRO A 89 -3.06 -23.28 3.51
CA PRO A 89 -3.40 -22.32 2.47
C PRO A 89 -2.15 -21.96 1.67
N ARG A 90 -2.30 -21.83 0.35
CA ARG A 90 -1.27 -21.25 -0.51
C ARG A 90 -1.13 -19.76 -0.22
N ARG A 91 0.07 -19.22 -0.35
CA ARG A 91 0.39 -17.84 0.05
C ARG A 91 0.58 -16.95 -1.18
N LEU A 92 -0.16 -15.86 -1.22
CA LEU A 92 -0.08 -14.85 -2.28
C LEU A 92 0.41 -13.54 -1.70
N TRP A 93 1.43 -12.95 -2.32
CA TRP A 93 1.85 -11.59 -2.05
C TRP A 93 1.45 -10.68 -3.21
N LEU A 94 0.52 -9.78 -2.94
CA LEU A 94 0.16 -8.69 -3.84
C LEU A 94 0.95 -7.45 -3.47
N VAL A 95 1.92 -7.10 -4.30
CA VAL A 95 2.82 -5.96 -4.07
C VAL A 95 2.65 -4.92 -5.16
N GLY A 96 2.65 -3.65 -4.79
CA GLY A 96 2.60 -2.54 -5.74
C GLY A 96 2.91 -1.21 -5.06
N GLU A 97 3.47 -0.25 -5.79
CA GLU A 97 3.73 1.08 -5.25
C GLU A 97 2.42 1.67 -4.72
N GLN A 98 2.48 2.53 -3.71
CA GLN A 98 1.25 3.18 -3.25
C GLN A 98 0.58 3.88 -4.44
N ARG A 99 -0.74 3.77 -4.50
CA ARG A 99 -1.59 4.28 -5.60
C ARG A 99 -1.57 3.45 -6.89
N SER A 100 -0.93 2.29 -6.92
CA SER A 100 -0.93 1.37 -8.09
C SER A 100 -2.17 0.48 -8.21
N GLY A 101 -3.24 0.76 -7.46
CA GLY A 101 -4.47 -0.04 -7.51
C GLY A 101 -4.44 -1.35 -6.70
N THR A 102 -3.45 -1.54 -5.82
CA THR A 102 -3.32 -2.79 -5.04
C THR A 102 -4.53 -3.12 -4.18
N ARG A 103 -5.21 -2.12 -3.60
CA ARG A 103 -6.48 -2.37 -2.89
C ARG A 103 -7.54 -2.96 -3.82
N PHE A 104 -7.76 -2.36 -4.99
CA PHE A 104 -8.74 -2.86 -5.96
C PHE A 104 -8.42 -4.29 -6.40
N ALA A 105 -7.15 -4.57 -6.69
CA ALA A 105 -6.73 -5.92 -7.04
C ALA A 105 -6.88 -6.93 -5.89
N THR A 106 -6.73 -6.51 -4.62
CA THR A 106 -7.09 -7.39 -3.49
C THR A 106 -8.57 -7.73 -3.49
N GLU A 107 -9.46 -6.76 -3.73
CA GLU A 107 -10.90 -7.04 -3.82
C GLU A 107 -11.22 -8.01 -4.97
N VAL A 108 -10.59 -7.80 -6.13
CA VAL A 108 -10.69 -8.72 -7.27
C VAL A 108 -10.23 -10.13 -6.91
N LEU A 109 -9.16 -10.27 -6.12
CA LEU A 109 -8.67 -11.57 -5.66
C LEU A 109 -9.62 -12.22 -4.64
N CYS A 110 -10.12 -11.44 -3.68
CA CYS A 110 -11.07 -11.91 -2.66
C CYS A 110 -12.45 -12.26 -3.23
N ALA A 111 -12.77 -11.80 -4.45
CA ALA A 111 -13.95 -12.25 -5.17
C ALA A 111 -13.87 -13.74 -5.58
N PHE A 112 -12.68 -14.34 -5.57
CA PHE A 112 -12.52 -15.74 -5.93
C PHE A 112 -12.81 -16.65 -4.73
N PRO A 113 -13.57 -17.75 -4.90
CA PRO A 113 -13.84 -18.69 -3.83
C PRO A 113 -12.56 -19.19 -3.15
N GLY A 114 -12.56 -19.20 -1.81
CA GLY A 114 -11.44 -19.65 -0.99
C GLY A 114 -10.22 -18.73 -0.99
N VAL A 115 -10.33 -17.47 -1.45
CA VAL A 115 -9.27 -16.46 -1.29
C VAL A 115 -9.63 -15.52 -0.15
N GLU A 116 -8.72 -15.39 0.81
CA GLU A 116 -8.87 -14.46 1.93
C GLU A 116 -7.72 -13.46 1.97
N THR A 117 -7.96 -12.28 2.55
CA THR A 117 -6.92 -11.26 2.76
C THR A 117 -6.47 -11.26 4.21
N ALA A 118 -5.14 -11.30 4.41
CA ALA A 118 -4.51 -11.10 5.71
C ALA A 118 -4.23 -9.62 6.00
N GLY A 119 -4.52 -8.71 5.06
CA GLY A 119 -4.13 -7.31 5.14
C GLY A 119 -2.67 -7.08 4.71
N SER A 120 -1.97 -6.14 5.35
CA SER A 120 -0.58 -5.79 5.02
C SER A 120 0.39 -6.40 6.04
N VAL A 121 0.53 -7.73 6.01
CA VAL A 121 1.28 -8.47 7.02
C VAL A 121 2.77 -8.58 6.72
N LEU A 122 3.16 -8.41 5.45
CA LEU A 122 4.57 -8.49 5.04
C LEU A 122 5.27 -7.13 5.04
N GLN A 123 4.55 -6.01 4.94
CA GLN A 123 5.18 -4.70 4.78
C GLN A 123 6.13 -4.35 5.93
N ALA A 124 5.68 -4.49 7.19
CA ALA A 124 6.49 -4.18 8.36
C ALA A 124 7.73 -5.08 8.49
N PRO A 125 7.62 -6.42 8.45
CA PRO A 125 8.79 -7.28 8.58
C PRO A 125 9.78 -7.12 7.43
N LEU A 126 9.32 -7.08 6.18
CA LEU A 126 10.23 -6.95 5.04
C LEU A 126 10.94 -5.59 5.04
N ARG A 127 10.25 -4.51 5.43
CA ARG A 127 10.89 -3.20 5.58
C ARG A 127 11.97 -3.22 6.66
N LEU A 128 11.69 -3.80 7.82
CA LEU A 128 12.68 -3.92 8.88
C LEU A 128 13.88 -4.75 8.42
N ALA A 129 13.66 -5.82 7.67
CA ALA A 129 14.74 -6.62 7.11
C ALA A 129 15.58 -5.83 6.09
N SER A 130 14.96 -5.03 5.22
CA SER A 130 15.70 -4.09 4.34
C SER A 130 16.53 -3.09 5.15
N GLU A 131 15.96 -2.51 6.21
CA GLU A 131 16.65 -1.54 7.08
C GLU A 131 17.83 -2.17 7.85
N LEU A 132 17.75 -3.47 8.15
CA LEU A 132 18.84 -4.24 8.76
C LEU A 132 19.87 -4.74 7.74
N GLY A 133 19.69 -4.45 6.44
CA GLY A 133 20.63 -4.86 5.39
C GLY A 133 20.59 -6.36 5.09
N VAL A 134 19.47 -7.04 5.40
CA VAL A 134 19.33 -8.47 5.17
C VAL A 134 19.20 -8.75 3.66
N GLY A 135 20.33 -8.98 3.01
CA GLY A 135 20.41 -9.28 1.56
C GLY A 135 19.94 -10.69 1.19
N ALA A 136 19.60 -10.91 -0.08
CA ALA A 136 19.22 -12.23 -0.60
C ALA A 136 20.31 -13.29 -0.32
N GLY A 137 19.91 -14.49 0.13
CA GLY A 137 20.82 -15.61 0.36
C GLY A 137 21.63 -15.56 1.67
N SER A 138 21.52 -14.51 2.49
CA SER A 138 22.12 -14.53 3.85
C SER A 138 21.24 -15.33 4.81
N ALA A 139 21.84 -16.26 5.56
CA ALA A 139 21.18 -16.84 6.71
C ALA A 139 20.85 -15.71 7.70
N LEU A 140 19.59 -15.64 8.16
CA LEU A 140 19.19 -14.63 9.13
C LEU A 140 20.05 -14.77 10.39
N THR A 141 20.66 -13.69 10.85
CA THR A 141 21.31 -13.69 12.16
C THR A 141 20.27 -13.85 13.26
N ARG A 142 20.66 -14.31 14.45
CA ARG A 142 19.75 -14.39 15.61
C ARG A 142 19.08 -13.03 15.89
N ARG A 143 19.84 -11.94 15.73
CA ARG A 143 19.35 -10.56 15.93
C ARG A 143 18.28 -10.20 14.89
N GLU A 144 18.49 -10.53 13.63
CA GLU A 144 17.53 -10.29 12.55
C GLU A 144 16.26 -11.13 12.72
N ARG A 145 16.39 -12.42 13.06
CA ARG A 145 15.24 -13.27 13.40
C ARG A 145 14.40 -12.68 14.52
N LEU A 146 15.03 -12.24 15.61
CA LEU A 146 14.32 -11.62 16.74
C LEU A 146 13.65 -10.30 16.35
N ALA A 147 14.31 -9.47 15.55
CA ALA A 147 13.76 -8.20 15.09
C ALA A 147 12.55 -8.42 14.17
N LEU A 148 12.67 -9.32 13.19
CA LEU A 148 11.57 -9.73 12.31
C LEU A 148 10.40 -10.30 13.12
N THR A 149 10.69 -11.23 14.02
CA THR A 149 9.68 -11.83 14.91
C THR A 149 8.92 -10.78 15.72
N ARG A 150 9.62 -9.79 16.28
CA ARG A 150 8.99 -8.68 17.02
C ARG A 150 8.14 -7.78 16.13
N SER A 151 8.58 -7.50 14.90
CA SER A 151 7.81 -6.68 13.95
C SER A 151 6.51 -7.32 13.48
N MET A 152 6.39 -8.65 13.64
CA MET A 152 5.20 -9.40 13.29
C MET A 152 4.19 -9.55 14.44
N ARG A 153 4.49 -9.01 15.63
CA ARG A 153 3.58 -9.04 16.79
C ARG A 153 2.28 -8.29 16.46
N HIS A 154 1.14 -8.95 16.61
CA HIS A 154 -0.15 -8.27 16.64
C HIS A 154 -0.47 -7.79 18.06
N PRO A 155 -1.18 -6.66 18.23
CA PRO A 155 -1.80 -6.31 19.51
C PRO A 155 -2.77 -7.44 19.90
N GLY A 156 -2.43 -8.23 20.92
CA GLY A 156 -3.22 -9.38 21.37
C GLY A 156 -2.52 -10.74 21.28
N ASP A 157 -1.42 -10.85 20.53
CA ASP A 157 -0.58 -12.05 20.58
C ASP A 157 0.22 -12.01 21.90
N GLY A 158 -0.07 -12.92 22.84
CA GLY A 158 0.60 -12.96 24.14
C GLY A 158 2.13 -13.11 24.04
N GLU A 159 2.88 -12.55 25.00
CA GLU A 159 4.35 -12.45 24.95
C GLU A 159 5.06 -13.79 24.74
N ARG A 160 4.49 -14.88 25.26
CA ARG A 160 5.07 -16.24 25.24
C ARG A 160 5.16 -16.89 23.86
N LEU A 161 4.33 -16.50 22.88
CA LEU A 161 4.34 -17.15 21.55
C LEU A 161 5.63 -16.87 20.77
N PHE A 162 6.35 -15.80 21.09
CA PHE A 162 7.39 -15.25 20.23
C PHE A 162 8.75 -15.02 20.93
N GLU A 163 8.85 -15.30 22.23
CA GLU A 163 10.13 -15.29 22.95
C GLU A 163 11.07 -16.44 22.53
N ALA A 164 10.53 -17.48 21.90
CA ALA A 164 11.24 -18.72 21.55
C ALA A 164 11.15 -19.08 20.05
N SER A 165 11.17 -18.11 19.14
CA SER A 165 11.25 -18.45 17.71
C SER A 165 12.66 -18.92 17.35
N GLU A 166 12.92 -20.23 17.52
CA GLU A 166 14.05 -20.96 16.92
C GLU A 166 13.84 -21.22 15.41
N GLU A 167 12.80 -20.64 14.80
CA GLU A 167 12.42 -20.89 13.40
C GLU A 167 13.63 -20.76 12.46
N PRO A 168 13.99 -21.85 11.75
CA PRO A 168 15.27 -21.94 11.06
C PRO A 168 15.29 -21.14 9.76
N SER A 169 14.14 -20.79 9.19
CA SER A 169 14.02 -20.16 7.87
C SER A 169 13.02 -19.00 7.85
N LEU A 170 13.23 -18.09 6.90
CA LEU A 170 12.29 -17.01 6.58
C LEU A 170 10.89 -17.57 6.26
N ASP A 171 10.82 -18.70 5.54
CA ASP A 171 9.56 -19.32 5.16
C ASP A 171 8.72 -19.77 6.36
N ALA A 172 9.35 -20.39 7.37
CA ALA A 172 8.66 -20.83 8.58
C ALA A 172 8.14 -19.65 9.41
N LEU A 173 8.96 -18.60 9.51
CA LEU A 173 8.64 -17.36 10.18
C LEU A 173 7.42 -16.66 9.51
N LEU A 174 7.36 -16.64 8.18
CA LEU A 174 6.23 -16.09 7.44
C LEU A 174 5.00 -17.01 7.46
N CYS A 175 5.17 -18.33 7.33
CA CYS A 175 4.11 -19.35 7.43
C CYS A 175 3.24 -19.14 8.67
N ARG A 176 3.89 -18.95 9.82
CA ARG A 176 3.21 -18.81 11.11
C ARG A 176 2.24 -17.63 11.13
N ARG A 177 2.54 -16.53 10.44
CA ARG A 177 1.68 -15.34 10.39
C ARG A 177 0.45 -15.52 9.50
N PHE A 178 0.55 -16.32 8.45
CA PHE A 178 -0.51 -16.54 7.45
C PHE A 178 -1.45 -17.69 7.83
N GLY A 179 -0.92 -18.84 8.26
CA GLY A 179 -1.70 -20.06 8.42
C GLY A 179 -2.67 -20.07 9.61
N TRP A 180 -2.42 -19.27 10.65
CA TRP A 180 -3.19 -19.35 11.91
C TRP A 180 -4.56 -18.66 11.86
N ARG A 181 -4.78 -17.74 10.93
CA ARG A 181 -5.93 -16.81 10.98
C ARG A 181 -7.00 -17.08 9.93
N HIS A 182 -6.79 -18.03 9.03
CA HIS A 182 -7.64 -18.26 7.87
C HIS A 182 -7.93 -19.77 7.69
N PRO A 183 -8.55 -20.44 8.67
CA PRO A 183 -8.90 -21.85 8.55
C PRO A 183 -9.95 -22.04 7.45
N GLY A 184 -9.60 -22.75 6.38
CA GLY A 184 -10.49 -23.00 5.24
C GLY A 184 -10.17 -22.19 3.98
N ALA A 185 -9.26 -21.21 4.06
CA ALA A 185 -8.76 -20.52 2.88
C ALA A 185 -7.93 -21.48 2.01
N VAL A 186 -8.13 -21.42 0.69
CA VAL A 186 -7.25 -22.04 -0.31
C VAL A 186 -6.04 -21.13 -0.54
N TRP A 187 -6.28 -19.83 -0.57
CA TRP A 187 -5.26 -18.79 -0.73
C TRP A 187 -5.39 -17.72 0.33
N VAL A 188 -4.27 -17.28 0.88
CA VAL A 188 -4.20 -16.11 1.76
C VAL A 188 -3.33 -15.04 1.11
N VAL A 189 -3.90 -13.86 0.92
CA VAL A 189 -3.27 -12.71 0.25
C VAL A 189 -2.75 -11.71 1.28
N SER A 190 -1.48 -11.34 1.18
CA SER A 190 -0.96 -10.12 1.80
C SER A 190 -0.86 -9.02 0.76
N LYS A 191 -1.43 -7.84 1.05
CA LYS A 191 -1.36 -6.66 0.19
C LYS A 191 -0.44 -5.63 0.81
N ASP A 192 0.67 -5.33 0.13
CA ASP A 192 1.71 -4.44 0.64
C ASP A 192 2.19 -3.42 -0.39
N HIS A 193 2.88 -2.39 0.11
CA HIS A 193 3.51 -1.36 -0.70
C HIS A 193 5.03 -1.47 -0.60
N GLY A 194 5.61 -2.31 -1.46
CA GLY A 194 7.01 -2.74 -1.35
C GLY A 194 7.30 -3.41 0.00
N PRO A 195 8.59 -3.63 0.33
CA PRO A 195 9.78 -3.38 -0.49
C PRO A 195 9.92 -4.35 -1.68
N PHE A 196 10.18 -3.85 -2.89
CA PHE A 196 10.25 -4.70 -4.10
C PHE A 196 11.53 -5.53 -4.19
N GLU A 197 12.61 -5.09 -3.54
CA GLU A 197 13.89 -5.81 -3.48
C GLU A 197 13.76 -7.21 -2.87
N TRP A 198 12.66 -7.48 -2.14
CA TRP A 198 12.36 -8.80 -1.57
C TRP A 198 11.67 -9.77 -2.51
N VAL A 199 11.15 -9.32 -3.66
CA VAL A 199 10.46 -10.21 -4.62
C VAL A 199 11.34 -11.38 -5.05
N PRO A 200 12.59 -11.19 -5.54
CA PRO A 200 13.44 -12.32 -5.94
C PRO A 200 13.72 -13.28 -4.80
N ARG A 201 13.95 -12.75 -3.59
CA ARG A 201 14.27 -13.56 -2.42
C ARG A 201 13.09 -14.39 -1.94
N LEU A 202 11.89 -13.81 -1.86
CA LEU A 202 10.69 -14.55 -1.50
C LEU A 202 10.42 -15.66 -2.52
N LEU A 203 10.57 -15.38 -3.81
CA LEU A 203 10.42 -16.39 -4.86
C LEU A 203 11.50 -17.49 -4.77
N ALA A 204 12.70 -17.21 -4.28
CA ALA A 204 13.77 -18.20 -4.13
C ALA A 204 13.65 -19.03 -2.83
N GLU A 205 13.27 -18.41 -1.72
CA GLU A 205 13.40 -18.99 -0.37
C GLU A 205 12.08 -19.47 0.24
N THR A 206 10.94 -19.19 -0.41
CA THR A 206 9.60 -19.51 0.12
C THR A 206 8.70 -20.11 -0.95
N ASP A 207 7.51 -20.59 -0.59
CA ASP A 207 6.48 -21.05 -1.55
C ASP A 207 5.53 -19.94 -2.04
N PHE A 208 5.80 -18.67 -1.69
CA PHE A 208 4.92 -17.56 -2.07
C PHE A 208 4.74 -17.46 -3.58
N THR A 209 3.50 -17.21 -3.98
CA THR A 209 3.16 -16.69 -5.29
C THR A 209 3.11 -15.16 -5.19
N VAL A 210 3.56 -14.45 -6.22
CA VAL A 210 3.64 -12.98 -6.22
C VAL A 210 2.88 -12.42 -7.41
N ILE A 211 1.98 -11.48 -7.14
CA ILE A 211 1.44 -10.57 -8.15
C ILE A 211 2.03 -9.20 -7.88
N ALA A 212 2.84 -8.71 -8.82
CA ALA A 212 3.45 -7.40 -8.75
C ALA A 212 2.68 -6.44 -9.67
N LEU A 213 2.01 -5.46 -9.09
CA LEU A 213 1.26 -4.45 -9.82
C LEU A 213 2.15 -3.27 -10.19
N VAL A 214 2.14 -2.95 -11.48
CA VAL A 214 2.74 -1.73 -12.02
C VAL A 214 1.63 -0.87 -12.59
N ARG A 215 1.63 0.41 -12.23
CA ARG A 215 0.70 1.41 -12.76
C ARG A 215 1.49 2.52 -13.42
N ASP A 216 0.92 3.19 -14.41
CA ASP A 216 1.51 4.39 -15.01
C ASP A 216 1.92 5.39 -13.91
N LEU A 217 3.21 5.72 -13.86
CA LEU A 217 3.78 6.63 -12.87
C LEU A 217 3.04 7.97 -12.83
N ARG A 218 2.59 8.47 -13.97
CA ARG A 218 1.94 9.79 -14.06
C ARG A 218 0.62 9.79 -13.32
N ASP A 219 -0.11 8.69 -13.37
CA ASP A 219 -1.32 8.49 -12.59
C ASP A 219 -1.04 8.27 -11.10
N VAL A 220 0.06 7.59 -10.76
CA VAL A 220 0.53 7.42 -9.38
C VAL A 220 0.85 8.79 -8.77
N VAL A 221 1.62 9.62 -9.47
CA VAL A 221 2.01 10.97 -9.05
C VAL A 221 0.78 11.87 -8.96
N LEU A 222 -0.09 11.89 -9.97
CA LEU A 222 -1.37 12.62 -9.93
C LEU A 222 -2.15 12.26 -8.67
N SER A 223 -2.25 10.96 -8.40
CA SER A 223 -3.06 10.48 -7.29
C SER A 223 -2.50 10.84 -5.92
N ARG A 224 -1.19 11.01 -5.77
CA ARG A 224 -0.57 11.49 -4.53
C ARG A 224 -0.67 13.02 -4.42
N TRP A 225 -0.45 13.71 -5.53
CA TRP A 225 -0.58 15.15 -5.63
C TRP A 225 -1.96 15.65 -5.18
N THR A 226 -3.04 15.04 -5.67
CA THR A 226 -4.41 15.40 -5.29
C THR A 226 -4.72 15.17 -3.81
N ARG A 227 -3.90 14.37 -3.12
CA ARG A 227 -3.99 14.13 -1.67
C ARG A 227 -3.14 15.09 -0.84
N GLY A 228 -2.47 16.04 -1.49
CA GLY A 228 -1.59 17.00 -0.84
C GLY A 228 -0.27 16.39 -0.38
N GLU A 229 0.15 15.25 -0.96
CA GLU A 229 1.47 14.72 -0.69
C GLU A 229 2.55 15.62 -1.32
N GLU A 230 3.59 15.88 -0.54
CA GLU A 230 4.77 16.66 -0.94
C GLU A 230 5.91 15.71 -1.33
N ALA A 231 6.96 16.21 -2.00
CA ALA A 231 8.16 15.43 -2.37
C ALA A 231 7.91 14.26 -3.34
N LEU A 232 7.28 14.55 -4.48
CA LEU A 232 6.98 13.55 -5.52
C LEU A 232 8.24 12.91 -6.12
N ASP A 233 9.42 13.55 -6.03
CA ASP A 233 10.69 12.97 -6.48
C ASP A 233 11.01 11.61 -5.84
N GLY A 234 10.69 11.47 -4.55
CA GLY A 234 10.88 10.21 -3.83
C GLY A 234 9.98 9.11 -4.39
N VAL A 235 8.76 9.47 -4.80
CA VAL A 235 7.79 8.57 -5.43
C VAL A 235 8.28 8.16 -6.81
N VAL A 236 8.71 9.11 -7.63
CA VAL A 236 9.27 8.86 -8.97
C VAL A 236 10.48 7.92 -8.87
N SER A 237 11.41 8.22 -7.96
CA SER A 237 12.62 7.40 -7.77
C SER A 237 12.31 6.00 -7.24
N ALA A 238 11.38 5.87 -6.30
CA ALA A 238 10.94 4.56 -5.80
C ALA A 238 10.30 3.73 -6.93
N TRP A 239 9.34 4.33 -7.65
CA TRP A 239 8.66 3.69 -8.77
C TRP A 239 9.62 3.26 -9.88
N LYS A 240 10.61 4.09 -10.24
CA LYS A 240 11.62 3.71 -11.25
C LYS A 240 12.38 2.45 -10.85
N ARG A 241 12.83 2.40 -9.59
CA ARG A 241 13.58 1.24 -9.08
C ARG A 241 12.71 -0.01 -9.11
N SER A 242 11.48 0.06 -8.61
CA SER A 242 10.57 -1.08 -8.59
C SER A 242 10.16 -1.51 -10.00
N ALA A 243 9.81 -0.57 -10.88
CA ALA A 243 9.44 -0.85 -12.26
C ALA A 243 10.58 -1.52 -13.04
N ARG A 244 11.83 -1.04 -12.91
CA ARG A 244 12.98 -1.66 -13.57
C ARG A 244 13.26 -3.05 -13.02
N GLN A 245 13.28 -3.20 -11.69
CA GLN A 245 13.52 -4.49 -11.06
C GLN A 245 12.50 -5.56 -11.49
N LEU A 246 11.22 -5.18 -11.58
CA LEU A 246 10.15 -6.10 -11.98
C LEU A 246 10.20 -6.48 -13.46
N ALA A 247 10.63 -5.58 -14.33
CA ALA A 247 10.69 -5.84 -15.77
C ALA A 247 11.77 -6.87 -16.15
N ASP A 248 12.87 -6.90 -15.39
CA ASP A 248 13.98 -7.83 -15.61
C ASP A 248 13.74 -9.19 -14.92
N LEU A 249 12.69 -9.31 -14.09
CA LEU A 249 12.44 -10.49 -13.28
C LEU A 249 11.43 -11.43 -13.94
N SER A 250 11.85 -12.68 -14.16
CA SER A 250 10.99 -13.76 -14.63
C SER A 250 11.03 -14.93 -13.67
N HIS A 251 9.84 -15.42 -13.28
CA HIS A 251 9.71 -16.56 -12.39
C HIS A 251 8.31 -17.20 -12.56
N PRO A 252 8.15 -18.53 -12.53
CA PRO A 252 6.85 -19.19 -12.74
C PRO A 252 5.80 -18.83 -11.68
N ARG A 253 6.23 -18.41 -10.50
CA ARG A 253 5.37 -17.93 -9.39
C ARG A 253 5.22 -16.41 -9.33
N LEU A 254 5.63 -15.68 -10.38
CA LEU A 254 5.53 -14.22 -10.47
C LEU A 254 4.65 -13.81 -11.64
N LEU A 255 3.68 -12.95 -11.39
CA LEU A 255 2.97 -12.19 -12.41
C LEU A 255 3.19 -10.71 -12.21
N ALA A 256 3.99 -10.12 -13.10
CA ALA A 256 4.05 -8.69 -13.32
C ALA A 256 2.82 -8.25 -14.15
N LEU A 257 1.92 -7.49 -13.53
CA LEU A 257 0.64 -7.09 -14.13
C LEU A 257 0.53 -5.56 -14.15
N ARG A 258 0.18 -5.00 -15.32
CA ARG A 258 -0.18 -3.58 -15.41
C ARG A 258 -1.58 -3.38 -14.84
N PHE A 259 -1.76 -2.36 -14.01
CA PHE A 259 -3.07 -1.96 -13.52
C PHE A 259 -3.99 -1.61 -14.71
N GLU A 260 -3.45 -0.98 -15.74
CA GLU A 260 -4.16 -0.59 -16.95
C GLU A 260 -4.68 -1.81 -17.72
N ASP A 261 -3.91 -2.90 -17.80
CA ASP A 261 -4.37 -4.14 -18.44
C ASP A 261 -5.56 -4.73 -17.66
N LEU A 262 -5.49 -4.69 -16.32
CA LEU A 262 -6.59 -5.14 -15.45
C LEU A 262 -7.85 -4.30 -15.66
N MET A 263 -7.74 -3.00 -15.92
CA MET A 263 -8.89 -2.12 -16.10
C MET A 263 -9.43 -2.10 -17.54
N ILE A 264 -8.57 -2.13 -18.55
CA ILE A 264 -8.95 -1.95 -19.96
C ILE A 264 -9.25 -3.30 -20.64
N ALA A 265 -8.51 -4.35 -20.30
CA ALA A 265 -8.67 -5.70 -20.86
C ALA A 265 -8.83 -6.74 -19.73
N PRO A 266 -9.86 -6.59 -18.87
CA PRO A 266 -9.98 -7.35 -17.63
C PRO A 266 -10.03 -8.86 -17.86
N GLU A 267 -10.71 -9.35 -18.91
CA GLU A 267 -10.76 -10.79 -19.22
C GLU A 267 -9.38 -11.39 -19.46
N GLN A 268 -8.52 -10.70 -20.20
CA GLN A 268 -7.16 -11.16 -20.50
C GLN A 268 -6.28 -11.10 -19.26
N ALA A 269 -6.39 -10.02 -18.48
CA ALA A 269 -5.66 -9.87 -17.22
C ALA A 269 -6.07 -10.94 -16.20
N LEU A 270 -7.38 -11.17 -16.03
CA LEU A 270 -7.92 -12.17 -15.12
C LEU A 270 -7.57 -13.60 -15.55
N ARG A 271 -7.52 -13.89 -16.85
CA ARG A 271 -7.03 -15.19 -17.36
C ARG A 271 -5.58 -15.44 -16.93
N ARG A 272 -4.71 -14.43 -17.02
CA ARG A 272 -3.30 -14.54 -16.56
C ARG A 272 -3.21 -14.74 -15.05
N VAL A 273 -4.05 -14.04 -14.29
CA VAL A 273 -4.16 -14.25 -12.83
C VAL A 273 -4.64 -15.67 -12.52
N GLY A 274 -5.67 -16.16 -13.21
CA GLY A 274 -6.17 -17.53 -13.09
C GLY A 274 -5.11 -18.57 -13.38
N GLN A 275 -4.36 -18.41 -14.48
CA GLN A 275 -3.22 -19.27 -14.83
C GLN A 275 -2.15 -19.32 -13.73
N LEU A 276 -1.78 -18.17 -13.16
CA LEU A 276 -0.81 -18.11 -12.06
C LEU A 276 -1.34 -18.83 -10.80
N LEU A 277 -2.63 -18.69 -10.52
CA LEU A 277 -3.26 -19.28 -9.33
C LEU A 277 -3.74 -20.72 -9.55
N ASP A 278 -3.57 -21.26 -10.77
CA ASP A 278 -4.07 -22.56 -11.21
C ASP A 278 -5.59 -22.71 -11.02
N ARG A 279 -6.35 -21.71 -11.49
CA ARG A 279 -7.81 -21.67 -11.39
C ARG A 279 -8.47 -20.96 -12.55
N GLU A 280 -9.70 -21.34 -12.85
CA GLU A 280 -10.56 -20.60 -13.76
C GLU A 280 -11.06 -19.32 -13.09
N VAL A 281 -11.05 -18.22 -13.86
CA VAL A 281 -11.52 -16.91 -13.39
C VAL A 281 -12.49 -16.34 -14.42
N SER A 282 -13.74 -16.15 -14.01
CA SER A 282 -14.77 -15.48 -14.82
C SER A 282 -14.82 -13.99 -14.50
N LEU A 283 -14.84 -13.15 -15.54
CA LEU A 283 -15.06 -11.71 -15.38
C LEU A 283 -16.42 -11.41 -14.75
N GLU A 284 -17.48 -12.08 -15.19
CA GLU A 284 -18.84 -11.86 -14.70
C GLU A 284 -18.97 -12.15 -13.20
N GLN A 285 -18.40 -13.29 -12.76
CA GLN A 285 -18.36 -13.65 -11.34
C GLN A 285 -17.56 -12.62 -10.54
N THR A 286 -16.43 -12.16 -11.10
CA THR A 286 -15.59 -11.15 -10.45
C THR A 286 -16.32 -9.81 -10.31
N ILE A 287 -17.05 -9.37 -11.34
CA ILE A 287 -17.87 -8.15 -11.29
C ILE A 287 -18.97 -8.29 -10.24
N ALA A 288 -19.77 -9.35 -10.30
CA ALA A 288 -20.87 -9.57 -9.35
C ALA A 288 -20.37 -9.61 -7.90
N ALA A 289 -19.26 -10.32 -7.66
CA ALA A 289 -18.64 -10.40 -6.35
C ALA A 289 -18.02 -9.06 -5.92
N THR A 290 -17.45 -8.24 -6.80
CA THR A 290 -16.86 -6.95 -6.41
C THR A 290 -17.89 -5.83 -6.24
N GLU A 291 -19.03 -5.88 -6.96
CA GLU A 291 -20.13 -4.92 -6.79
C GLU A 291 -20.85 -5.07 -5.45
N ALA A 292 -20.95 -6.30 -4.93
CA ALA A 292 -21.52 -6.58 -3.61
C ALA A 292 -20.75 -5.90 -2.46
N TRP A 293 -19.50 -5.45 -2.68
CA TRP A 293 -18.63 -4.84 -1.67
C TRP A 293 -18.71 -3.29 -1.66
N SER A 294 -19.88 -2.77 -2.03
CA SER A 294 -20.20 -1.35 -2.17
C SER A 294 -19.80 -0.45 -0.98
N HIS A 295 -19.78 -1.00 0.24
CA HIS A 295 -19.42 -0.31 1.48
C HIS A 295 -17.95 0.16 1.55
N LEU A 296 -17.04 -0.41 0.74
CA LEU A 296 -15.62 -0.01 0.70
C LEU A 296 -15.31 1.12 -0.30
N ARG A 297 -16.30 1.57 -1.09
CA ARG A 297 -16.13 2.67 -2.05
C ARG A 297 -15.74 3.99 -1.38
N ALA A 298 -16.21 4.23 -0.16
CA ALA A 298 -15.97 5.46 0.60
C ALA A 298 -14.48 5.68 0.96
N ASP A 299 -13.70 4.61 1.14
CA ASP A 299 -12.30 4.69 1.59
C ASP A 299 -11.27 4.48 0.48
N SER A 300 -11.71 4.21 -0.75
CA SER A 300 -10.81 3.82 -1.83
C SER A 300 -10.24 5.02 -2.59
N SER A 301 -9.11 4.81 -3.26
CA SER A 301 -8.53 5.73 -4.24
C SER A 301 -9.39 5.96 -5.49
N HIS A 302 -10.57 5.36 -5.55
CA HIS A 302 -11.41 5.17 -6.72
C HIS A 302 -12.87 5.59 -6.43
N GLY A 303 -13.08 6.62 -5.59
CA GLY A 303 -14.42 7.15 -5.33
C GLY A 303 -15.18 7.60 -6.60
N ASP A 304 -14.45 7.87 -7.68
CA ASP A 304 -15.00 8.24 -8.99
C ASP A 304 -15.41 7.03 -9.86
N VAL A 305 -15.07 5.81 -9.45
CA VAL A 305 -15.36 4.57 -10.20
C VAL A 305 -16.74 4.06 -9.81
N ARG A 306 -17.67 4.03 -10.77
CA ARG A 306 -19.07 3.65 -10.53
C ARG A 306 -19.29 2.15 -10.64
N ARG A 307 -18.47 1.45 -11.42
CA ARG A 307 -18.47 -0.01 -11.63
C ARG A 307 -17.04 -0.57 -11.64
N PRO A 308 -16.83 -1.84 -11.26
CA PRO A 308 -15.54 -2.49 -11.41
C PRO A 308 -15.02 -2.40 -12.85
N PHE A 309 -13.69 -2.32 -13.02
CA PHE A 309 -13.02 -2.29 -14.33
C PHE A 309 -13.37 -1.09 -15.23
N GLU A 310 -13.91 0.01 -14.69
CA GLU A 310 -14.09 1.22 -15.51
C GLU A 310 -12.75 1.87 -15.89
N GLY A 311 -12.54 2.07 -17.18
CA GLY A 311 -11.37 2.77 -17.73
C GLY A 311 -11.22 4.24 -17.28
N VAL A 312 -12.22 4.84 -16.63
CA VAL A 312 -12.09 6.19 -16.05
C VAL A 312 -10.97 6.29 -15.01
N ALA A 313 -10.58 5.16 -14.42
CA ALA A 313 -9.50 5.10 -13.44
C ALA A 313 -8.10 5.15 -14.05
N VAL A 314 -7.95 4.99 -15.37
CA VAL A 314 -6.66 4.95 -16.08
C VAL A 314 -6.42 6.23 -16.88
N GLU A 315 -5.15 6.54 -17.12
CA GLU A 315 -4.71 7.67 -17.95
C GLU A 315 -5.29 9.04 -17.55
N ARG A 316 -5.71 9.20 -16.29
CA ARG A 316 -6.28 10.46 -15.77
C ARG A 316 -5.29 11.61 -15.88
N TRP A 317 -4.00 11.30 -15.80
CA TRP A 317 -2.92 12.24 -16.02
C TRP A 317 -3.00 12.98 -17.36
N ARG A 318 -3.63 12.42 -18.41
CA ARG A 318 -3.75 13.07 -19.73
C ARG A 318 -4.48 14.42 -19.65
N ARG A 319 -5.48 14.54 -18.76
CA ARG A 319 -6.18 15.80 -18.48
C ARG A 319 -5.29 16.87 -17.82
N HIS A 320 -4.13 16.44 -17.33
CA HIS A 320 -3.12 17.27 -16.68
C HIS A 320 -1.79 17.22 -17.43
N GLY A 321 -1.78 16.87 -18.73
CA GLY A 321 -0.57 16.69 -19.53
C GLY A 321 0.40 17.88 -19.47
N ASP A 322 -0.14 19.09 -19.29
CA ASP A 322 0.66 20.31 -19.17
C ASP A 322 1.27 20.58 -17.80
N ALA A 323 0.85 19.86 -16.76
CA ALA A 323 1.33 20.07 -15.41
C ALA A 323 2.81 19.68 -15.29
N GLU A 324 3.58 20.53 -14.61
CA GLU A 324 5.03 20.36 -14.47
C GLU A 324 5.41 19.02 -13.83
N TRP A 325 4.61 18.51 -12.88
CA TRP A 325 4.85 17.22 -12.24
C TRP A 325 4.56 16.03 -13.17
N VAL A 326 3.61 16.13 -14.10
CA VAL A 326 3.39 15.11 -15.16
C VAL A 326 4.58 15.10 -16.09
N LYS A 327 5.00 16.28 -16.56
CA LYS A 327 6.15 16.43 -17.46
C LYS A 327 7.42 15.89 -16.81
N HIS A 328 7.67 16.27 -15.56
CA HIS A 328 8.79 15.76 -14.78
C HIS A 328 8.79 14.23 -14.69
N ALA A 329 7.67 13.62 -14.25
CA ALA A 329 7.56 12.17 -14.12
C ALA A 329 7.73 11.44 -15.46
N SER A 330 7.12 11.98 -16.52
CA SER A 330 7.20 11.44 -17.88
C SER A 330 8.63 11.35 -18.40
N VAL A 331 9.46 12.32 -18.03
CA VAL A 331 10.83 12.37 -18.53
C VAL A 331 11.80 11.63 -17.63
N VAL A 332 11.74 11.86 -16.32
CA VAL A 332 12.69 11.24 -15.38
C VAL A 332 12.56 9.72 -15.41
N ALA A 333 11.36 9.19 -15.62
CA ALA A 333 11.09 7.76 -15.73
C ALA A 333 10.81 7.30 -17.17
N ALA A 334 11.28 8.05 -18.18
CA ALA A 334 10.96 7.78 -19.59
C ALA A 334 11.33 6.35 -20.03
N ASP A 335 12.50 5.86 -19.59
CA ASP A 335 12.96 4.54 -20.00
C ASP A 335 12.14 3.43 -19.34
N GLU A 336 11.83 3.58 -18.05
CA GLU A 336 10.99 2.63 -17.32
C GLU A 336 9.53 2.68 -17.79
N LEU A 337 8.99 3.85 -18.14
CA LEU A 337 7.66 3.95 -18.74
C LEU A 337 7.59 3.20 -20.07
N ARG A 338 8.59 3.36 -20.94
CA ARG A 338 8.67 2.61 -22.22
C ARG A 338 8.82 1.11 -22.00
N LEU A 339 9.62 0.71 -21.00
CA LEU A 339 9.82 -0.69 -20.63
C LEU A 339 8.49 -1.40 -20.33
N TRP A 340 7.55 -0.68 -19.72
CA TRP A 340 6.21 -1.17 -19.41
C TRP A 340 5.15 -0.85 -20.48
N GLY A 341 5.58 -0.43 -21.68
CA GLY A 341 4.69 -0.15 -22.80
C GLY A 341 3.85 1.12 -22.64
N TYR A 342 4.20 2.03 -21.73
CA TYR A 342 3.54 3.32 -21.62
C TYR A 342 4.09 4.29 -22.66
N GLU A 343 3.19 5.07 -23.26
CA GLU A 343 3.54 6.15 -24.17
C GLU A 343 4.36 7.22 -23.42
N VAL A 344 5.52 7.60 -23.96
CA VAL A 344 6.32 8.71 -23.43
C VAL A 344 6.42 9.80 -24.50
N PRO A 345 5.85 11.00 -24.26
CA PRO A 345 5.95 12.11 -25.20
C PRO A 345 7.41 12.41 -25.55
N ARG A 346 7.68 12.65 -26.83
CA ARG A 346 8.98 13.16 -27.28
C ARG A 346 9.09 14.64 -26.91
N ALA A 347 9.56 14.93 -25.70
CA ALA A 347 9.90 16.29 -25.32
C ALA A 347 11.33 16.63 -25.76
N PRO A 348 11.58 17.79 -26.39
CA PRO A 348 12.94 18.32 -26.57
C PRO A 348 13.66 18.36 -25.22
N VAL A 349 14.93 17.95 -25.18
CA VAL A 349 15.73 17.91 -23.94
C VAL A 349 15.75 19.26 -23.19
N GLY A 350 15.67 20.38 -23.93
CA GLY A 350 15.56 21.71 -23.34
C GLY A 350 14.31 21.90 -22.48
N ASP A 351 13.15 21.43 -22.93
CA ASP A 351 11.87 21.58 -22.24
C ASP A 351 11.83 20.73 -20.97
N VAL A 352 12.46 19.56 -21.02
CA VAL A 352 12.66 18.67 -19.87
C VAL A 352 13.45 19.36 -18.77
N VAL A 353 14.61 19.91 -19.12
CA VAL A 353 15.52 20.55 -18.15
C VAL A 353 14.84 21.77 -17.54
N GLN A 354 14.10 22.54 -18.35
CA GLN A 354 13.34 23.68 -17.85
C GLN A 354 12.20 23.25 -16.93
N ALA A 355 11.45 22.22 -17.29
CA ALA A 355 10.38 21.68 -16.44
C ALA A 355 10.93 21.16 -15.12
N TRP A 356 12.07 20.47 -15.14
CA TRP A 356 12.76 20.05 -13.91
C TRP A 356 13.19 21.23 -13.05
N ARG A 357 13.82 22.27 -13.64
CA ARG A 357 14.22 23.48 -12.89
C ARG A 357 13.02 24.19 -12.26
N ARG A 358 11.91 24.30 -13.00
CA ARG A 358 10.66 24.90 -12.49
C ARG A 358 10.07 24.07 -11.35
N TYR A 359 10.01 22.76 -11.51
CA TYR A 359 9.57 21.84 -10.46
C TYR A 359 10.44 21.93 -9.20
N ALA A 360 11.76 21.81 -9.34
CA ALA A 360 12.71 21.88 -8.22
C ALA A 360 12.60 23.21 -7.47
N ARG A 361 12.47 24.33 -8.20
CA ARG A 361 12.23 25.65 -7.61
C ARG A 361 10.90 25.69 -6.84
N ALA A 362 9.83 25.13 -7.39
CA ALA A 362 8.53 25.08 -6.74
C ALA A 362 8.54 24.23 -5.45
N GLU A 363 9.24 23.09 -5.45
CA GLU A 363 9.41 22.26 -4.25
C GLU A 363 10.25 22.96 -3.18
N LEU A 364 11.35 23.63 -3.55
CA LEU A 364 12.15 24.43 -2.62
C LEU A 364 11.32 25.53 -1.96
N LEU A 365 10.52 26.25 -2.75
CA LEU A 365 9.63 27.29 -2.23
C LEU A 365 8.54 26.72 -1.31
N ARG A 366 8.01 25.53 -1.61
CA ARG A 366 7.06 24.85 -0.72
C ARG A 366 7.70 24.40 0.59
N GLY A 367 8.87 23.78 0.53
CA GLY A 367 9.63 23.40 1.72
C GLY A 367 9.92 24.60 2.62
N ALA A 368 10.35 25.73 2.04
CA ALA A 368 10.56 26.97 2.77
C ALA A 368 9.28 27.49 3.45
N ARG A 369 8.12 27.42 2.78
CA ARG A 369 6.82 27.80 3.36
C ARG A 369 6.41 26.89 4.53
N VAL A 370 6.64 25.58 4.44
CA VAL A 370 6.33 24.64 5.52
C VAL A 370 7.20 24.94 6.74
N ILE A 371 8.51 25.17 6.54
CA ILE A 371 9.44 25.55 7.61
C ILE A 371 8.99 26.86 8.26
N ALA A 372 8.70 27.89 7.46
CA ALA A 372 8.21 29.18 7.95
C ALA A 372 6.90 29.04 8.75
N THR A 373 5.98 28.18 8.30
CA THR A 373 4.71 27.93 8.99
C THR A 373 4.91 27.23 10.33
N ARG A 374 5.81 26.24 10.39
CA ARG A 374 6.19 25.56 11.65
C ARG A 374 6.89 26.52 12.61
N ALA A 375 7.78 27.36 12.11
CA ALA A 375 8.45 28.39 12.91
C ALA A 375 7.43 29.37 13.51
N ARG A 376 6.48 29.87 12.70
CA ARG A 376 5.38 30.73 13.19
C ARG A 376 4.53 30.05 14.27
N ARG A 377 4.17 28.78 14.08
CA ARG A 377 3.41 28.02 15.09
C ARG A 377 4.17 27.81 16.40
N ARG A 378 5.50 27.71 16.35
CA ARG A 378 6.36 27.62 17.55
C ARG A 378 6.58 28.98 18.23
N ALA A 379 6.54 30.06 17.45
CA ALA A 379 6.71 31.42 17.96
C ALA A 379 5.42 32.00 18.57
N LEU A 380 4.25 31.47 18.21
CA LEU A 380 3.01 31.80 18.89
C LEU A 380 3.06 31.25 20.33
N PRO A 381 2.86 32.07 21.37
CA PRO A 381 2.76 31.58 22.72
C PRO A 381 1.64 30.53 22.79
N PRO A 382 1.76 29.48 23.62
CA PRO A 382 0.68 28.53 23.80
C PRO A 382 -0.56 29.33 24.17
N MET A 383 -1.64 29.20 23.39
CA MET A 383 -2.92 29.76 23.82
C MET A 383 -3.21 29.13 25.17
N ARG A 384 -3.18 29.95 26.23
CA ARG A 384 -3.72 29.54 27.51
C ARG A 384 -5.19 29.28 27.23
N GLU A 385 -5.61 28.02 27.32
CA GLU A 385 -7.03 27.72 27.34
C GLU A 385 -7.66 28.61 28.41
N PRO A 386 -8.74 29.34 28.09
CA PRO A 386 -9.44 30.12 29.10
C PRO A 386 -9.75 29.16 30.24
N ARG A 387 -9.22 29.46 31.43
CA ARG A 387 -9.57 28.70 32.62
C ARG A 387 -11.09 28.79 32.72
N PRO A 388 -11.82 27.68 32.87
CA PRO A 388 -13.24 27.77 33.16
C PRO A 388 -13.37 28.66 34.39
N ASP A 389 -14.19 29.70 34.27
CA ASP A 389 -14.43 30.67 35.32
C ASP A 389 -14.73 29.88 36.60
N ALA A 390 -13.84 30.00 37.59
CA ALA A 390 -14.15 29.55 38.92
C ALA A 390 -15.32 30.42 39.36
N GLY A 391 -16.51 29.80 39.47
CA GLY A 391 -17.69 30.48 39.93
C GLY A 391 -17.40 31.18 41.25
N ASP A 392 -17.79 32.44 41.34
CA ASP A 392 -17.78 33.22 42.57
C ASP A 392 -18.70 32.53 43.60
N GLU A 393 -18.13 32.07 44.72
CA GLU A 393 -18.83 31.83 45.99
C GLU A 393 -18.49 32.95 46.99
#